data_AF-A0A3N5ZFS5-F1
#
_entry.id   AF-A0A3N5ZFS5-F1
#
_cell.length_a   1.000
_cell.length_b   1.000
_cell.length_c   1.000
_cell.angle_alpha   90.00
_cell.angle_beta   90.00
_cell.angle_gamma   90.00
#
_symmetry.space_group_name_H-M   'P 1'
#
loop_
_entity.id
_entity.type
_entity.pdbx_description
1 polymer ?
#
loop_
_entity_poly.entity_id
_entity_poly.type
_entity_poly.pdbx_seq_one_letter_code
_entity_poly.pdbx_strand_id
1 'polypeptide(L)'
;LIGVLTGLAMMRYFRPPASPSQPVIRTSIRLGPGQWLDGMRLSRVDRPTRTGMALSGDGRFVVYSAIKENPTPRDQPCLYLRRLDQLEGKPIAGTEGGSSPFLSPDDRWIGFWADGKLKKVSVDGGVALGLCDVPLPFGFSWGADNQIVFGRGTASGLSRISAEGGKPEALTAPDRAKDEHSHRLPHCLPEGKGLLFTIFRDYVDMQPRVAVLEPDTRKRRVLLEDAADARYLATGHLAFLRHGTLMLVPFDADKLQTTGEAFPVVENVAQALNTLQWGSDTAAGQFSISASGSLIFAPGGIVPDAENSLVWVDHKGNAEPITHLKAPFFAPRLAPNGQRIAYRTMGKRHQVWVYDLNRDTNTNLTSEGLANWVTWNPDSKRLVFGWSKAGVSNLYWQAVDRSSPMEPLTSRSECNQFAGSWSPDGEMLAFLQRDREAPFEILIINVRDRTVKPFLNSPFNETYPEFSPDGRWIAYGSDESGRPEVYVKSSSRSGGKYQVSGEGGREPLWSRNGKQLYYRYIPDAGLGTQVWGVDVRAEPAFSMSKPRLLFEHPGYVVTGPIRGWDISLDGTRFLMVKSGENRRQPVTEMILVQNWFEEVKRLVPAK
;
A
#
# COMPACT_ATOMS: atom_id res chain seq x y z
N LEU A 1 -36.76 -79.48 0.10
CA LEU A 1 -36.42 -78.13 -0.37
C LEU A 1 -37.70 -77.34 -0.51
N ILE A 2 -37.94 -76.36 0.36
CA ILE A 2 -38.74 -75.13 0.21
C ILE A 2 -38.83 -74.57 1.63
N GLY A 3 -38.12 -73.48 1.87
CA GLY A 3 -38.03 -72.82 3.16
C GLY A 3 -36.84 -71.86 3.16
N VAL A 4 -37.10 -70.61 3.52
CA VAL A 4 -36.18 -69.46 3.60
C VAL A 4 -35.96 -68.74 2.26
N LEU A 5 -36.74 -67.67 2.01
CA LEU A 5 -36.31 -66.45 1.32
C LEU A 5 -37.45 -65.40 1.29
N THR A 6 -37.91 -64.93 2.46
CA THR A 6 -38.79 -63.75 2.57
C THR A 6 -38.45 -62.93 3.83
N GLY A 7 -37.18 -62.51 3.95
CA GLY A 7 -36.71 -61.79 5.14
C GLY A 7 -35.57 -60.79 4.91
N LEU A 8 -35.44 -60.21 3.70
CA LEU A 8 -34.33 -59.30 3.38
C LEU A 8 -34.73 -58.13 2.45
N ALA A 9 -35.99 -57.68 2.50
CA ALA A 9 -36.50 -56.58 1.67
C ALA A 9 -37.11 -55.39 2.45
N MET A 10 -36.84 -55.24 3.76
CA MET A 10 -37.33 -54.09 4.55
C MET A 10 -36.31 -53.53 5.56
N MET A 11 -35.07 -53.28 5.16
CA MET A 11 -34.14 -52.41 5.92
C MET A 11 -33.38 -51.44 5.02
N ARG A 12 -34.10 -50.78 4.11
CA ARG A 12 -33.49 -49.79 3.22
C ARG A 12 -34.34 -48.54 3.00
N TYR A 13 -35.08 -48.08 4.01
CA TYR A 13 -35.78 -46.78 3.94
C TYR A 13 -35.99 -46.13 5.31
N PHE A 14 -34.92 -45.97 6.09
CA PHE A 14 -34.87 -44.93 7.12
C PHE A 14 -33.49 -44.28 7.12
N ARG A 15 -33.22 -43.46 6.08
CA ARG A 15 -32.36 -42.30 6.32
C ARG A 15 -33.19 -41.39 7.25
N PRO A 16 -32.71 -41.02 8.44
CA PRO A 16 -33.36 -39.96 9.19
C PRO A 16 -33.52 -38.76 8.24
N PRO A 17 -34.67 -38.07 8.26
CA PRO A 17 -34.82 -36.85 7.47
C PRO A 17 -33.61 -35.96 7.76
N ALA A 18 -32.94 -35.49 6.70
CA ALA A 18 -31.87 -34.52 6.87
C ALA A 18 -32.43 -33.41 7.77
N SER A 19 -31.76 -33.12 8.88
CA SER A 19 -32.16 -32.03 9.76
C SER A 19 -32.44 -30.81 8.88
N PRO A 20 -33.60 -30.14 9.03
CA PRO A 20 -33.93 -29.01 8.18
C PRO A 20 -32.76 -28.02 8.22
N SER A 21 -32.27 -27.63 7.03
CA SER A 21 -31.16 -26.69 6.93
C SER A 21 -31.53 -25.43 7.70
N GLN A 22 -30.67 -25.02 8.63
CA GLN A 22 -30.94 -23.82 9.39
C GLN A 22 -30.96 -22.62 8.44
N PRO A 23 -31.90 -21.70 8.59
CA PRO A 23 -31.93 -20.51 7.75
C PRO A 23 -30.65 -19.70 7.96
N VAL A 24 -30.13 -19.17 6.85
CA VAL A 24 -28.99 -18.25 6.88
C VAL A 24 -29.52 -16.86 7.21
N ILE A 25 -29.06 -16.29 8.32
CA ILE A 25 -29.55 -15.01 8.84
C ILE A 25 -28.45 -13.96 8.68
N ARG A 26 -28.81 -12.79 8.12
CA ARG A 26 -27.90 -11.64 7.97
C ARG A 26 -28.36 -10.50 8.85
N THR A 27 -27.46 -9.98 9.67
CA THR A 27 -27.75 -8.94 10.65
C THR A 27 -26.68 -7.85 10.58
N SER A 28 -27.09 -6.59 10.50
CA SER A 28 -26.16 -5.46 10.70
C SER A 28 -25.91 -5.25 12.19
N ILE A 29 -24.63 -5.20 12.54
CA ILE A 29 -24.09 -4.87 13.85
C ILE A 29 -23.48 -3.47 13.74
N ARG A 30 -24.21 -2.47 14.23
CA ARG A 30 -23.65 -1.12 14.35
C ARG A 30 -22.64 -1.08 15.49
N LEU A 31 -21.57 -0.33 15.29
CA LEU A 31 -20.67 0.05 16.37
C LEU A 31 -21.39 1.00 17.33
N GLY A 32 -20.81 1.26 18.50
CA GLY A 32 -21.36 2.21 19.46
C GLY A 32 -21.57 3.60 18.82
N PRO A 33 -22.52 4.40 19.32
CA PRO A 33 -22.74 5.76 18.81
C PRO A 33 -21.45 6.57 18.77
N GLY A 34 -21.16 7.18 17.61
CA GLY A 34 -19.94 7.97 17.41
C GLY A 34 -18.65 7.14 17.44
N GLN A 35 -18.69 5.86 17.04
CA GLN A 35 -17.52 5.00 16.91
C GLN A 35 -17.31 4.54 15.48
N TRP A 36 -16.03 4.39 15.11
CA TRP A 36 -15.59 3.78 13.86
C TRP A 36 -14.73 2.55 14.18
N LEU A 37 -14.81 1.53 13.32
CA LEU A 37 -13.95 0.36 13.43
C LEU A 37 -12.50 0.81 13.28
N ASP A 38 -11.64 0.28 14.11
CA ASP A 38 -10.21 0.52 14.04
C ASP A 38 -9.46 -0.79 13.77
N GLY A 39 -8.29 -0.64 13.19
CA GLY A 39 -7.35 -1.72 12.93
C GLY A 39 -5.98 -1.11 12.71
N MET A 40 -5.60 -0.19 13.59
CA MET A 40 -4.46 0.72 13.43
C MET A 40 -4.63 1.68 12.25
N ARG A 41 -4.83 2.96 12.56
CA ARG A 41 -4.82 4.05 11.56
C ARG A 41 -3.41 4.60 11.42
N LEU A 42 -3.00 4.73 10.17
CA LEU A 42 -1.86 5.54 9.78
C LEU A 42 -2.37 6.74 9.00
N SER A 43 -1.58 7.82 9.00
CA SER A 43 -1.94 9.11 8.40
C SER A 43 -2.66 8.95 7.05
N ARG A 44 -3.80 9.65 6.87
CA ARG A 44 -4.56 9.77 5.60
C ARG A 44 -5.41 8.55 5.19
N VAL A 45 -5.50 7.48 6.00
CA VAL A 45 -6.39 6.34 5.74
C VAL A 45 -7.44 6.23 6.85
N ASP A 46 -8.66 6.69 6.57
CA ASP A 46 -9.78 6.71 7.54
C ASP A 46 -10.57 5.38 7.57
N ARG A 47 -9.85 4.25 7.48
CA ARG A 47 -10.40 2.89 7.57
C ARG A 47 -9.38 1.92 8.16
N PRO A 48 -9.79 0.75 8.69
CA PRO A 48 -8.86 -0.23 9.24
C PRO A 48 -7.81 -0.68 8.22
N THR A 49 -6.54 -0.67 8.62
CA THR A 49 -5.44 -1.17 7.78
C THR A 49 -4.93 -2.54 8.24
N ARG A 50 -5.29 -3.00 9.44
CA ARG A 50 -5.07 -4.35 9.97
C ARG A 50 -6.42 -4.96 10.33
N THR A 51 -6.44 -6.25 10.66
CA THR A 51 -7.64 -6.95 11.13
C THR A 51 -8.29 -6.18 12.29
N GLY A 52 -9.53 -5.73 12.14
CA GLY A 52 -10.23 -4.93 13.16
C GLY A 52 -11.11 -5.75 14.10
N MET A 53 -11.31 -7.04 13.85
CA MET A 53 -12.27 -7.89 14.56
C MET A 53 -11.87 -9.37 14.63
N ALA A 54 -12.38 -10.06 15.65
CA ALA A 54 -12.30 -11.51 15.82
C ALA A 54 -13.62 -12.05 16.37
N LEU A 55 -14.18 -13.07 15.71
CA LEU A 55 -15.38 -13.78 16.14
C LEU A 55 -14.99 -15.03 16.94
N SER A 56 -15.68 -15.29 18.04
CA SER A 56 -15.44 -16.49 18.86
C SER A 56 -15.66 -17.78 18.06
N GLY A 57 -14.96 -18.85 18.41
CA GLY A 57 -15.05 -20.14 17.73
C GLY A 57 -16.48 -20.70 17.71
N ASP A 58 -17.23 -20.47 18.78
CA ASP A 58 -18.66 -20.81 18.88
C ASP A 58 -19.60 -19.79 18.22
N GLY A 59 -19.11 -18.61 17.85
CA GLY A 59 -19.87 -17.52 17.25
C GLY A 59 -20.78 -16.76 18.21
N ARG A 60 -20.59 -16.88 19.54
CA ARG A 60 -21.43 -16.18 20.55
C ARG A 60 -20.99 -14.75 20.87
N PHE A 61 -19.76 -14.34 20.54
CA PHE A 61 -19.31 -12.97 20.73
C PHE A 61 -18.30 -12.53 19.68
N VAL A 62 -18.21 -11.22 19.48
CA VAL A 62 -17.16 -10.58 18.67
C VAL A 62 -16.34 -9.65 19.54
N VAL A 63 -15.02 -9.69 19.36
CA VAL A 63 -14.09 -8.67 19.84
C VAL A 63 -13.70 -7.79 18.66
N TYR A 64 -13.77 -6.48 18.82
CA TYR A 64 -13.37 -5.53 17.78
C TYR A 64 -12.65 -4.34 18.37
N SER A 65 -11.75 -3.73 17.59
CA SER A 65 -11.12 -2.47 17.95
C SER A 65 -11.99 -1.33 17.44
N ALA A 66 -12.27 -0.35 18.28
CA ALA A 66 -13.02 0.83 17.92
C ALA A 66 -12.40 2.09 18.51
N ILE A 67 -12.61 3.20 17.82
CA ILE A 67 -12.18 4.53 18.24
C ILE A 67 -13.30 5.51 17.99
N LYS A 68 -13.24 6.64 18.70
CA LYS A 68 -14.15 7.76 18.50
C LYS A 68 -14.18 8.19 17.03
N GLU A 69 -15.37 8.53 16.56
CA GLU A 69 -15.63 9.17 15.29
C GLU A 69 -14.87 10.49 15.17
N ASN A 70 -14.28 10.75 14.00
CA ASN A 70 -13.42 11.91 13.74
C ASN A 70 -12.29 12.04 14.78
N PRO A 71 -11.47 10.99 14.98
CA PRO A 71 -10.47 11.02 16.04
C PRO A 71 -9.43 12.11 15.77
N THR A 72 -9.00 12.75 16.85
CA THR A 72 -7.81 13.59 16.89
C THR A 72 -6.56 12.73 17.05
N PRO A 73 -5.35 13.26 16.81
CA PRO A 73 -4.11 12.54 17.06
C PRO A 73 -3.91 12.07 18.52
N ARG A 74 -4.73 12.56 19.47
CA ARG A 74 -4.67 12.17 20.89
C ARG A 74 -5.62 11.02 21.23
N ASP A 75 -6.62 10.76 20.39
CA ASP A 75 -7.57 9.68 20.62
C ASP A 75 -6.91 8.33 20.33
N GLN A 76 -7.11 7.37 21.22
CA GLN A 76 -6.60 6.01 21.06
C GLN A 76 -7.75 5.03 20.88
N PRO A 77 -7.57 3.98 20.06
CA PRO A 77 -8.56 2.91 19.98
C PRO A 77 -8.62 2.10 21.28
N CYS A 78 -9.68 1.34 21.46
CA CYS A 78 -9.83 0.38 22.54
C CYS A 78 -10.54 -0.87 22.00
N LEU A 79 -10.31 -2.02 22.62
CA LEU A 79 -11.05 -3.23 22.27
C LEU A 79 -12.41 -3.26 22.97
N TYR A 80 -13.41 -3.72 22.24
CA TYR A 80 -14.77 -3.90 22.71
C TYR A 80 -15.16 -5.36 22.53
N LEU A 81 -15.85 -5.91 23.52
CA LEU A 81 -16.51 -7.21 23.43
C LEU A 81 -18.01 -7.00 23.30
N ARG A 82 -18.60 -7.56 22.24
CA ARG A 82 -20.06 -7.60 22.06
C ARG A 82 -20.52 -9.05 22.01
N ARG A 83 -21.24 -9.48 23.05
CA ARG A 83 -21.96 -10.76 23.05
C ARG A 83 -23.16 -10.65 22.12
N LEU A 84 -23.47 -11.71 21.36
CA LEU A 84 -24.56 -11.67 20.38
C LEU A 84 -25.95 -11.71 21.01
N ASP A 85 -26.04 -12.11 22.29
CA ASP A 85 -27.25 -11.99 23.11
C ASP A 85 -27.43 -10.59 23.72
N GLN A 86 -26.55 -9.63 23.38
CA GLN A 86 -26.56 -8.26 23.84
C GLN A 86 -26.54 -7.28 22.67
N LEU A 87 -27.18 -6.12 22.86
CA LEU A 87 -27.25 -5.09 21.82
C LEU A 87 -25.94 -4.31 21.69
N GLU A 88 -25.29 -4.02 22.81
CA GLU A 88 -24.13 -3.12 22.90
C GLU A 88 -22.84 -3.87 23.18
N GLY A 89 -21.72 -3.36 22.62
CA GLY A 89 -20.38 -3.80 22.99
C GLY A 89 -19.87 -3.03 24.21
N LYS A 90 -19.13 -3.70 25.08
CA LYS A 90 -18.50 -3.09 26.26
C LYS A 90 -17.00 -2.97 26.04
N PRO A 91 -16.36 -1.85 26.43
CA PRO A 91 -14.91 -1.73 26.37
C PRO A 91 -14.27 -2.75 27.30
N ILE A 92 -13.14 -3.30 26.88
CA ILE A 92 -12.37 -4.29 27.63
C ILE A 92 -11.27 -3.54 28.40
N ALA A 93 -11.34 -3.55 29.72
CA ALA A 93 -10.36 -2.87 30.56
C ALA A 93 -8.93 -3.37 30.29
N GLY A 94 -7.97 -2.43 30.22
CA GLY A 94 -6.55 -2.74 29.97
C GLY A 94 -6.17 -2.86 28.49
N THR A 95 -7.06 -2.44 27.57
CA THR A 95 -6.86 -2.54 26.11
C THR A 95 -6.85 -1.17 25.42
N GLU A 96 -6.65 -0.09 26.17
CA GLU A 96 -6.42 1.25 25.63
C GLU A 96 -5.21 1.24 24.67
N GLY A 97 -5.35 1.87 23.51
CA GLY A 97 -4.40 1.79 22.41
C GLY A 97 -4.43 0.48 21.62
N GLY A 98 -5.33 -0.44 21.96
CA GLY A 98 -5.41 -1.79 21.39
C GLY A 98 -6.03 -1.86 20.00
N SER A 99 -5.35 -2.59 19.11
CA SER A 99 -5.84 -2.95 17.76
C SER A 99 -5.48 -4.40 17.41
N SER A 100 -5.87 -4.84 16.21
CA SER A 100 -5.50 -6.17 15.69
C SER A 100 -5.90 -7.35 16.59
N PRO A 101 -7.15 -7.41 17.10
CA PRO A 101 -7.55 -8.46 18.03
C PRO A 101 -7.56 -9.84 17.36
N PHE A 102 -7.23 -10.87 18.13
CA PHE A 102 -7.37 -12.27 17.78
C PHE A 102 -7.61 -13.09 19.05
N LEU A 103 -8.23 -14.27 18.92
CA LEU A 103 -8.63 -15.09 20.06
C LEU A 103 -7.72 -16.31 20.23
N SER A 104 -7.59 -16.76 21.48
CA SER A 104 -7.05 -18.10 21.76
C SER A 104 -8.01 -19.17 21.24
N PRO A 105 -7.53 -20.40 20.96
CA PRO A 105 -8.37 -21.49 20.45
C PRO A 105 -9.56 -21.87 21.34
N ASP A 106 -9.49 -21.55 22.63
CA ASP A 106 -10.53 -21.79 23.63
C ASP A 106 -11.38 -20.55 23.95
N ASP A 107 -11.23 -19.46 23.19
CA ASP A 107 -11.94 -18.19 23.34
C ASP A 107 -11.77 -17.48 24.71
N ARG A 108 -10.86 -17.95 25.59
CA ARG A 108 -10.66 -17.39 26.94
C ARG A 108 -9.72 -16.18 26.98
N TRP A 109 -8.87 -16.03 25.97
CA TRP A 109 -7.88 -14.97 25.89
C TRP A 109 -8.00 -14.19 24.58
N ILE A 110 -7.73 -12.89 24.69
CA ILE A 110 -7.63 -11.96 23.58
C ILE A 110 -6.18 -11.59 23.42
N GLY A 111 -5.58 -11.94 22.28
CA GLY A 111 -4.33 -11.37 21.82
C GLY A 111 -4.59 -10.06 21.06
N PHE A 112 -3.72 -9.07 21.23
CA PHE A 112 -3.85 -7.79 20.55
C PHE A 112 -2.52 -7.05 20.45
N TRP A 113 -2.48 -6.02 19.60
CA TRP A 113 -1.33 -5.14 19.47
C TRP A 113 -1.62 -3.79 20.11
N ALA A 114 -0.67 -3.28 20.91
CA ALA A 114 -0.71 -1.92 21.46
C ALA A 114 0.72 -1.46 21.77
N ASP A 115 1.02 -0.18 21.54
CA ASP A 115 2.30 0.46 21.87
C ASP A 115 3.54 -0.26 21.31
N GLY A 116 3.45 -0.78 20.08
CA GLY A 116 4.57 -1.51 19.47
C GLY A 116 4.83 -2.87 20.12
N LYS A 117 3.87 -3.45 20.85
CA LYS A 117 3.98 -4.73 21.54
C LYS A 117 2.82 -5.65 21.20
N LEU A 118 3.10 -6.94 21.15
CA LEU A 118 2.08 -7.98 21.25
C LEU A 118 1.72 -8.18 22.72
N LYS A 119 0.43 -8.08 23.06
CA LYS A 119 -0.12 -8.24 24.40
C LYS A 119 -1.24 -9.29 24.41
N LYS A 120 -1.56 -9.84 25.57
CA LYS A 120 -2.77 -10.65 25.81
C LYS A 120 -3.54 -10.19 27.04
N VAL A 121 -4.85 -10.39 27.05
CA VAL A 121 -5.73 -10.15 28.21
C VAL A 121 -6.82 -11.22 28.26
N SER A 122 -7.41 -11.48 29.44
CA SER A 122 -8.59 -12.33 29.54
C SER A 122 -9.74 -11.73 28.74
N VAL A 123 -10.63 -12.58 28.21
CA VAL A 123 -11.88 -12.15 27.54
C VAL A 123 -12.77 -11.28 28.43
N ASP A 124 -12.69 -11.44 29.75
CA ASP A 124 -13.41 -10.64 30.74
C ASP A 124 -12.71 -9.29 31.05
N GLY A 125 -11.55 -9.04 30.44
CA GLY A 125 -10.69 -7.88 30.69
C GLY A 125 -9.73 -8.07 31.86
N GLY A 126 -9.05 -6.99 32.25
CA GLY A 126 -8.12 -6.97 33.39
C GLY A 126 -6.74 -6.44 33.00
N VAL A 127 -5.70 -6.90 33.69
CA VAL A 127 -4.32 -6.46 33.42
C VAL A 127 -3.79 -7.17 32.19
N ALA A 128 -3.48 -6.41 31.14
CA ALA A 128 -2.86 -6.95 29.93
C ALA A 128 -1.39 -7.35 30.18
N LEU A 129 -1.01 -8.51 29.65
CA LEU A 129 0.34 -9.05 29.72
C LEU A 129 1.07 -8.81 28.39
N GLY A 130 2.23 -8.15 28.44
CA GLY A 130 3.11 -7.98 27.28
C GLY A 130 3.89 -9.27 26.98
N LEU A 131 3.88 -9.70 25.71
CA LEU A 131 4.55 -10.92 25.28
C LEU A 131 5.89 -10.65 24.60
N CYS A 132 5.94 -9.69 23.67
CA CYS A 132 7.17 -9.25 23.01
C CYS A 132 6.97 -7.92 22.24
N ASP A 133 8.08 -7.32 21.80
CA ASP A 133 8.07 -6.17 20.91
C ASP A 133 7.71 -6.56 19.47
N VAL A 134 6.80 -5.79 18.88
CA VAL A 134 6.31 -5.90 17.51
C VAL A 134 6.17 -4.46 16.97
N PRO A 135 7.23 -3.87 16.39
CA PRO A 135 7.21 -2.48 15.96
C PRO A 135 6.05 -2.14 15.00
N LEU A 136 5.74 -3.05 14.07
CA LEU A 136 4.58 -2.95 13.18
C LEU A 136 3.89 -4.32 13.03
N PRO A 137 2.57 -4.41 13.29
CA PRO A 137 1.83 -5.65 13.17
C PRO A 137 1.37 -5.90 11.72
N PHE A 138 1.62 -7.10 11.22
CA PHE A 138 1.15 -7.57 9.91
C PHE A 138 0.38 -8.91 10.03
N GLY A 139 -0.54 -8.96 10.99
CA GLY A 139 -1.41 -10.10 11.26
C GLY A 139 -0.88 -11.04 12.34
N PHE A 140 -1.80 -11.74 12.98
CA PHE A 140 -1.57 -12.65 14.09
C PHE A 140 -2.42 -13.91 13.91
N SER A 141 -1.93 -15.04 14.42
CA SER A 141 -2.69 -16.28 14.54
C SER A 141 -2.26 -17.04 15.79
N TRP A 142 -3.21 -17.50 16.59
CA TRP A 142 -2.96 -18.31 17.78
C TRP A 142 -3.25 -19.78 17.46
N GLY A 143 -2.22 -20.62 17.51
CA GLY A 143 -2.30 -22.06 17.26
C GLY A 143 -2.77 -22.85 18.48
N ALA A 144 -3.25 -24.07 18.24
CA ALA A 144 -3.66 -25.02 19.28
C ALA A 144 -2.49 -25.49 20.18
N ASP A 145 -1.25 -25.32 19.72
CA ASP A 145 0.00 -25.58 20.43
C ASP A 145 0.41 -24.43 21.38
N ASN A 146 -0.50 -23.49 21.63
CA ASN A 146 -0.30 -22.28 22.42
C ASN A 146 0.84 -21.39 21.90
N GLN A 147 1.13 -21.46 20.60
CA GLN A 147 2.04 -20.54 19.91
C GLN A 147 1.26 -19.46 19.17
N ILE A 148 1.82 -18.25 19.14
CA ILE A 148 1.31 -17.12 18.37
C ILE A 148 2.28 -16.85 17.22
N VAL A 149 1.77 -16.91 15.98
CA VAL A 149 2.52 -16.60 14.76
C VAL A 149 2.14 -15.21 14.26
N PHE A 150 3.12 -14.41 13.86
CA PHE A 150 2.92 -13.01 13.48
C PHE A 150 3.98 -12.44 12.54
N GLY A 151 3.60 -11.41 11.78
CA GLY A 151 4.53 -10.57 11.01
C GLY A 151 4.97 -9.34 11.82
N ARG A 152 6.25 -8.97 11.75
CA ARG A 152 6.87 -7.97 12.64
C ARG A 152 7.50 -6.74 11.98
N GLY A 153 7.37 -6.60 10.66
CA GLY A 153 7.99 -5.53 9.91
C GLY A 153 7.56 -5.50 8.45
N THR A 154 7.87 -4.40 7.78
CA THR A 154 7.45 -4.13 6.39
C THR A 154 8.17 -5.00 5.37
N ALA A 155 9.41 -5.40 5.68
CA ALA A 155 10.28 -6.25 4.86
C ALA A 155 10.78 -7.49 5.63
N SER A 156 9.89 -8.13 6.42
CA SER A 156 10.25 -9.29 7.25
C SER A 156 9.47 -10.56 6.88
N GLY A 157 9.99 -11.70 7.32
CA GLY A 157 9.23 -12.95 7.39
C GLY A 157 8.34 -13.01 8.64
N LEU A 158 7.77 -14.19 8.87
CA LEU A 158 6.96 -14.50 10.04
C LEU A 158 7.83 -14.94 11.22
N SER A 159 7.36 -14.64 12.41
CA SER A 159 7.93 -15.11 13.68
C SER A 159 6.87 -15.84 14.50
N ARG A 160 7.32 -16.64 15.46
CA ARG A 160 6.47 -17.30 16.44
C ARG A 160 6.95 -17.04 17.88
N ILE A 161 6.04 -17.10 18.83
CA ILE A 161 6.34 -17.00 20.27
C ILE A 161 5.33 -17.85 21.05
N SER A 162 5.72 -18.35 22.23
CA SER A 162 4.76 -18.90 23.18
C SER A 162 3.78 -17.81 23.62
N ALA A 163 2.52 -18.18 23.81
CA ALA A 163 1.55 -17.27 24.40
C ALA A 163 1.84 -16.91 25.86
N GLU A 164 2.77 -17.60 26.54
CA GLU A 164 3.28 -17.21 27.85
C GLU A 164 4.43 -16.19 27.79
N GLY A 165 4.80 -15.76 26.58
CA GLY A 165 5.87 -14.81 26.32
C GLY A 165 7.22 -15.50 26.07
N GLY A 166 8.29 -14.71 26.13
CA GLY A 166 9.66 -15.17 25.87
C GLY A 166 10.26 -14.56 24.61
N LYS A 167 11.32 -15.19 24.08
CA LYS A 167 12.03 -14.68 22.91
C LYS A 167 11.33 -15.17 21.63
N PRO A 168 10.93 -14.28 20.72
CA PRO A 168 10.38 -14.71 19.45
C PRO A 168 11.40 -15.41 18.56
N GLU A 169 10.94 -16.42 17.83
CA GLU A 169 11.71 -17.20 16.87
C GLU A 169 11.30 -16.89 15.43
N ALA A 170 12.28 -16.80 14.53
CA ALA A 170 11.99 -16.66 13.10
C ALA A 170 11.43 -17.98 12.53
N LEU A 171 10.29 -17.88 11.84
CA LEU A 171 9.61 -19.02 11.23
C LEU A 171 9.79 -19.07 9.71
N THR A 172 9.78 -17.91 9.05
CA THR A 172 10.01 -17.80 7.60
C THR A 172 10.94 -16.63 7.27
N ALA A 173 11.53 -16.67 6.08
CA ALA A 173 12.33 -15.58 5.52
C ALA A 173 11.91 -15.36 4.05
N PRO A 174 11.57 -14.13 3.62
CA PRO A 174 11.26 -13.81 2.24
C PRO A 174 12.45 -14.08 1.32
N ASP A 175 12.20 -14.70 0.16
CA ASP A 175 13.17 -14.99 -0.88
C ASP A 175 12.99 -14.07 -2.10
N ARG A 176 13.97 -13.17 -2.31
CA ARG A 176 13.94 -12.20 -3.41
C ARG A 176 14.09 -12.83 -4.79
N ALA A 177 14.77 -13.97 -4.89
CA ALA A 177 14.86 -14.70 -6.16
C ALA A 177 13.50 -15.27 -6.60
N LYS A 178 12.51 -15.29 -5.69
CA LYS A 178 11.13 -15.74 -5.91
C LYS A 178 10.12 -14.60 -5.82
N ASP A 179 10.56 -13.35 -5.92
CA ASP A 179 9.75 -12.14 -5.79
C ASP A 179 9.01 -12.05 -4.45
N GLU A 180 9.68 -12.35 -3.34
CA GLU A 180 9.10 -12.22 -2.00
C GLU A 180 9.76 -11.05 -1.24
N HIS A 181 8.95 -10.07 -0.85
CA HIS A 181 9.37 -8.90 -0.06
C HIS A 181 9.08 -9.10 1.43
N SER A 182 7.90 -9.59 1.78
CA SER A 182 7.51 -9.83 3.17
C SER A 182 6.42 -10.91 3.28
N HIS A 183 6.32 -11.53 4.45
CA HIS A 183 5.30 -12.52 4.79
C HIS A 183 4.38 -11.97 5.88
N ARG A 184 3.07 -12.07 5.68
CA ARG A 184 2.04 -11.37 6.45
C ARG A 184 0.80 -12.26 6.64
N LEU A 185 -0.13 -11.82 7.48
CA LEU A 185 -1.47 -12.39 7.66
C LEU A 185 -1.45 -13.93 7.87
N PRO A 186 -0.74 -14.42 8.90
CA PRO A 186 -0.68 -15.84 9.19
C PRO A 186 -2.06 -16.39 9.58
N HIS A 187 -2.27 -17.68 9.30
CA HIS A 187 -3.38 -18.46 9.84
C HIS A 187 -2.94 -19.92 10.07
N CYS A 188 -2.86 -20.31 11.33
CA CYS A 188 -2.51 -21.67 11.74
C CYS A 188 -3.64 -22.63 11.34
N LEU A 189 -3.29 -23.72 10.68
CA LEU A 189 -4.24 -24.79 10.40
C LEU A 189 -4.53 -25.61 11.66
N PRO A 190 -5.72 -26.23 11.75
CA PRO A 190 -6.06 -27.12 12.85
C PRO A 190 -5.03 -28.24 13.03
N GLU A 191 -4.90 -28.72 14.28
CA GLU A 191 -4.02 -29.84 14.63
C GLU A 191 -2.54 -29.64 14.25
N GLY A 192 -2.12 -28.39 14.03
CA GLY A 192 -0.74 -28.07 13.66
C GLY A 192 -0.36 -28.52 12.24
N LYS A 193 -1.32 -28.85 11.37
CA LYS A 193 -1.07 -29.37 10.00
C LYS A 193 -0.26 -28.44 9.11
N GLY A 194 -0.23 -27.15 9.41
CA GLY A 194 0.57 -26.17 8.69
C GLY A 194 0.14 -24.74 8.96
N LEU A 195 0.68 -23.84 8.16
CA LEU A 195 0.47 -22.41 8.31
C LEU A 195 0.20 -21.77 6.95
N LEU A 196 -0.95 -21.12 6.80
CA LEU A 196 -1.23 -20.24 5.67
C LEU A 196 -0.66 -18.85 5.95
N PHE A 197 -0.23 -18.15 4.90
CA PHE A 197 0.21 -16.76 4.99
C PHE A 197 0.16 -16.07 3.64
N THR A 198 0.16 -14.74 3.69
CA THR A 198 0.21 -13.87 2.51
C THR A 198 1.65 -13.44 2.22
N ILE A 199 2.08 -13.58 0.97
CA ILE A 199 3.36 -13.10 0.44
C ILE A 199 3.10 -11.80 -0.30
N PHE A 200 3.79 -10.74 0.13
CA PHE A 200 3.90 -9.49 -0.60
C PHE A 200 5.17 -9.51 -1.46
N ARG A 201 5.08 -9.03 -2.70
CA ARG A 201 6.19 -8.96 -3.66
C ARG A 201 6.93 -7.63 -3.59
N ASP A 202 6.29 -6.60 -3.05
CA ASP A 202 6.88 -5.28 -2.79
C ASP A 202 6.24 -4.61 -1.56
N TYR A 203 6.61 -3.36 -1.26
CA TYR A 203 6.05 -2.58 -0.16
C TYR A 203 4.54 -2.35 -0.30
N VAL A 204 4.07 -2.15 -1.53
CA VAL A 204 2.65 -2.06 -1.91
C VAL A 204 2.45 -3.10 -3.00
N ASP A 205 1.50 -4.00 -2.81
CA ASP A 205 1.28 -5.12 -3.73
C ASP A 205 -0.21 -5.31 -3.98
N MET A 206 -0.65 -5.00 -5.20
CA MET A 206 -2.04 -5.15 -5.63
C MET A 206 -2.40 -6.59 -6.02
N GLN A 207 -1.44 -7.51 -6.10
CA GLN A 207 -1.70 -8.93 -6.40
C GLN A 207 -0.81 -9.82 -5.51
N PRO A 208 -1.00 -9.77 -4.19
CA PRO A 208 -0.26 -10.63 -3.26
C PRO A 208 -0.59 -12.11 -3.52
N ARG A 209 0.19 -13.01 -2.91
CA ARG A 209 0.01 -14.46 -3.04
C ARG A 209 -0.34 -15.10 -1.71
N VAL A 210 -1.17 -16.13 -1.73
CA VAL A 210 -1.34 -17.01 -0.56
C VAL A 210 -0.42 -18.21 -0.70
N ALA A 211 0.33 -18.50 0.36
CA ALA A 211 1.21 -19.64 0.47
C ALA A 211 0.90 -20.48 1.71
N VAL A 212 1.37 -21.72 1.69
CA VAL A 212 1.32 -22.63 2.84
C VAL A 212 2.73 -23.07 3.20
N LEU A 213 2.99 -23.18 4.51
CA LEU A 213 4.19 -23.73 5.11
C LEU A 213 3.87 -25.08 5.74
N GLU A 214 4.62 -26.10 5.36
CA GLU A 214 4.66 -27.39 6.03
C GLU A 214 5.44 -27.28 7.35
N PRO A 215 4.87 -27.75 8.47
CA PRO A 215 5.45 -27.54 9.81
C PRO A 215 6.77 -28.30 10.00
N ASP A 216 6.84 -29.57 9.58
CA ASP A 216 7.98 -30.45 9.83
C ASP A 216 9.18 -30.14 8.93
N THR A 217 8.92 -29.96 7.63
CA THR A 217 9.96 -29.76 6.63
C THR A 217 10.35 -28.29 6.48
N ARG A 218 9.51 -27.37 6.97
CA ARG A 218 9.56 -25.92 6.70
C ARG A 218 9.56 -25.58 5.20
N LYS A 219 9.14 -26.51 4.34
CA LYS A 219 8.95 -26.24 2.93
C LYS A 219 7.70 -25.38 2.77
N ARG A 220 7.78 -24.40 1.87
CA ARG A 220 6.64 -23.56 1.51
C ARG A 220 6.34 -23.68 0.03
N ARG A 221 5.07 -23.49 -0.32
CA ARG A 221 4.61 -23.33 -1.71
C ARG A 221 3.50 -22.30 -1.81
N VAL A 222 3.43 -21.64 -2.96
CA VAL A 222 2.32 -20.77 -3.33
C VAL A 222 1.11 -21.65 -3.67
N LEU A 223 -0.05 -21.29 -3.14
CA LEU A 223 -1.34 -21.93 -3.42
C LEU A 223 -2.19 -21.11 -4.39
N LEU A 224 -2.21 -19.80 -4.21
CA LEU A 224 -3.06 -18.89 -4.96
C LEU A 224 -2.30 -17.63 -5.34
N GLU A 225 -2.42 -17.25 -6.61
CA GLU A 225 -2.04 -15.94 -7.13
C GLU A 225 -3.20 -14.94 -6.93
N ASP A 226 -2.86 -13.65 -6.76
CA ASP A 226 -3.83 -12.56 -6.55
C ASP A 226 -4.82 -12.89 -5.41
N ALA A 227 -4.28 -13.21 -4.24
CA ALA A 227 -5.02 -13.64 -3.06
C ALA A 227 -4.32 -13.19 -1.78
N ALA A 228 -5.10 -12.84 -0.75
CA ALA A 228 -4.61 -12.47 0.57
C ALA A 228 -5.52 -12.96 1.70
N ASP A 229 -4.96 -12.97 2.91
CA ASP A 229 -5.68 -13.21 4.18
C ASP A 229 -6.48 -14.52 4.21
N ALA A 230 -5.84 -15.64 3.85
CA ALA A 230 -6.51 -16.92 3.76
C ALA A 230 -6.81 -17.55 5.13
N ARG A 231 -8.02 -18.14 5.26
CA ARG A 231 -8.52 -18.85 6.43
C ARG A 231 -9.03 -20.23 6.03
N TYR A 232 -8.73 -21.26 6.82
CA TYR A 232 -9.24 -22.60 6.58
C TYR A 232 -10.61 -22.78 7.24
N LEU A 233 -11.53 -23.42 6.53
CA LEU A 233 -12.88 -23.70 6.98
C LEU A 233 -13.05 -25.18 7.26
N ALA A 234 -13.83 -25.53 8.29
CA ALA A 234 -14.20 -26.92 8.59
C ALA A 234 -14.99 -27.59 7.45
N THR A 235 -15.52 -26.81 6.49
CA THR A 235 -16.15 -27.31 5.26
C THR A 235 -15.15 -27.83 4.22
N GLY A 236 -13.84 -27.81 4.49
CA GLY A 236 -12.81 -28.27 3.55
C GLY A 236 -12.47 -27.25 2.46
N HIS A 237 -12.60 -25.96 2.77
CA HIS A 237 -12.32 -24.86 1.85
C HIS A 237 -11.32 -23.88 2.48
N LEU A 238 -10.59 -23.15 1.64
CA LEU A 238 -9.95 -21.89 2.02
C LEU A 238 -10.87 -20.74 1.67
N ALA A 239 -11.12 -19.86 2.63
CA ALA A 239 -11.63 -18.53 2.39
C ALA A 239 -10.48 -17.55 2.24
N PHE A 240 -10.51 -16.66 1.25
CA PHE A 240 -9.47 -15.64 1.05
C PHE A 240 -10.06 -14.40 0.40
N LEU A 241 -9.36 -13.27 0.49
CA LEU A 241 -9.77 -12.04 -0.18
C LEU A 241 -9.04 -11.81 -1.49
N ARG A 242 -9.80 -11.35 -2.48
CA ARG A 242 -9.32 -10.82 -3.74
C ARG A 242 -10.06 -9.51 -4.04
N HIS A 243 -9.36 -8.39 -3.92
CA HIS A 243 -9.84 -7.05 -4.30
C HIS A 243 -11.19 -6.67 -3.67
N GLY A 244 -11.37 -7.02 -2.39
CA GLY A 244 -12.60 -6.76 -1.63
C GLY A 244 -13.69 -7.82 -1.81
N THR A 245 -13.42 -8.92 -2.50
CA THR A 245 -14.34 -10.06 -2.60
C THR A 245 -13.80 -11.24 -1.79
N LEU A 246 -14.64 -11.79 -0.91
CA LEU A 246 -14.41 -13.05 -0.22
C LEU A 246 -14.67 -14.20 -1.18
N MET A 247 -13.62 -14.95 -1.46
CA MET A 247 -13.58 -16.09 -2.35
C MET A 247 -13.46 -17.38 -1.54
N LEU A 248 -13.95 -18.49 -2.08
CA LEU A 248 -13.69 -19.83 -1.57
C LEU A 248 -12.98 -20.68 -2.62
N VAL A 249 -12.12 -21.59 -2.17
CA VAL A 249 -11.53 -22.65 -3.00
C VAL A 249 -11.48 -23.96 -2.22
N PRO A 250 -11.82 -25.12 -2.82
CA PRO A 250 -11.66 -26.42 -2.17
C PRO A 250 -10.20 -26.69 -1.78
N PHE A 251 -9.98 -27.26 -0.58
CA PHE A 251 -8.64 -27.47 -0.03
C PHE A 251 -8.52 -28.78 0.75
N ASP A 252 -7.53 -29.57 0.35
CA ASP A 252 -7.13 -30.80 1.05
C ASP A 252 -6.08 -30.42 2.12
N ALA A 253 -6.50 -30.41 3.39
CA ALA A 253 -5.65 -30.02 4.51
C ALA A 253 -4.56 -31.04 4.86
N ASP A 254 -4.71 -32.30 4.45
CA ASP A 254 -3.70 -33.33 4.69
C ASP A 254 -2.60 -33.25 3.64
N LYS A 255 -2.97 -32.93 2.40
CA LYS A 255 -2.01 -32.70 1.31
C LYS A 255 -1.56 -31.25 1.20
N LEU A 256 -2.17 -30.34 1.96
CA LEU A 256 -1.95 -28.88 1.97
C LEU A 256 -2.12 -28.20 0.60
N GLN A 257 -3.07 -28.64 -0.23
CA GLN A 257 -3.23 -28.14 -1.61
C GLN A 257 -4.68 -27.80 -1.96
N THR A 258 -4.85 -26.87 -2.90
CA THR A 258 -6.15 -26.59 -3.51
C THR A 258 -6.54 -27.72 -4.46
N THR A 259 -7.83 -28.04 -4.51
CA THR A 259 -8.35 -29.19 -5.29
C THR A 259 -9.38 -28.80 -6.36
N GLY A 260 -9.62 -27.50 -6.56
CA GLY A 260 -10.55 -27.00 -7.57
C GLY A 260 -10.36 -25.50 -7.83
N GLU A 261 -11.32 -24.92 -8.55
CA GLU A 261 -11.32 -23.49 -8.87
C GLU A 261 -11.89 -22.64 -7.73
N ALA A 262 -11.46 -21.39 -7.66
CA ALA A 262 -11.96 -20.42 -6.70
C ALA A 262 -13.25 -19.76 -7.20
N PHE A 263 -14.22 -19.52 -6.31
CA PHE A 263 -15.49 -18.87 -6.63
C PHE A 263 -15.84 -17.77 -5.61
N PRO A 264 -16.51 -16.68 -6.03
CA PRO A 264 -16.88 -15.57 -5.15
C PRO A 264 -18.07 -15.94 -4.25
N VAL A 265 -18.08 -15.43 -3.02
CA VAL A 265 -19.17 -15.67 -2.05
C VAL A 265 -19.71 -14.38 -1.43
N VAL A 266 -18.85 -13.43 -1.06
CA VAL A 266 -19.28 -12.14 -0.51
C VAL A 266 -18.50 -11.01 -1.18
N GLU A 267 -19.19 -10.09 -1.83
CA GLU A 267 -18.57 -8.89 -2.40
C GLU A 267 -18.49 -7.76 -1.37
N ASN A 268 -17.70 -6.74 -1.71
CA ASN A 268 -17.60 -5.49 -0.94
C ASN A 268 -17.11 -5.65 0.51
N VAL A 269 -16.29 -6.66 0.82
CA VAL A 269 -15.59 -6.78 2.10
C VAL A 269 -14.46 -5.74 2.16
N ALA A 270 -14.41 -4.95 3.24
CA ALA A 270 -13.35 -3.98 3.45
C ALA A 270 -11.99 -4.68 3.51
N GLN A 271 -11.05 -4.22 2.67
CA GLN A 271 -9.72 -4.78 2.54
C GLN A 271 -8.68 -3.65 2.41
N ALA A 272 -7.61 -3.76 3.18
CA ALA A 272 -6.50 -2.79 3.24
C ALA A 272 -5.55 -2.90 2.04
N LEU A 273 -6.08 -2.65 0.85
CA LEU A 273 -5.41 -2.67 -0.45
C LEU A 273 -5.60 -1.32 -1.16
N ASN A 274 -4.64 -0.91 -2.00
CA ASN A 274 -4.59 0.38 -2.69
C ASN A 274 -4.52 1.59 -1.74
N THR A 275 -3.89 1.44 -0.58
CA THR A 275 -3.76 2.55 0.40
C THR A 275 -2.62 3.52 0.05
N LEU A 276 -1.79 3.15 -0.94
CA LEU A 276 -0.70 3.95 -1.49
C LEU A 276 0.40 4.33 -0.48
N GLN A 277 0.45 3.64 0.66
CA GLN A 277 1.45 3.85 1.71
C GLN A 277 2.02 2.50 2.18
N TRP A 278 3.36 2.40 2.20
CA TRP A 278 4.13 1.19 2.53
C TRP A 278 3.80 0.56 3.90
N GLY A 279 3.29 1.34 4.84
CA GLY A 279 2.86 0.87 6.16
C GLY A 279 1.37 0.53 6.26
N SER A 280 0.54 0.93 5.31
CA SER A 280 -0.93 0.81 5.37
C SER A 280 -1.48 -0.24 4.41
N ASP A 281 -0.71 -0.59 3.38
CA ASP A 281 -1.08 -1.59 2.39
C ASP A 281 -0.69 -2.98 2.91
N THR A 282 -1.62 -3.61 3.62
CA THR A 282 -1.38 -4.90 4.30
C THR A 282 -2.10 -6.07 3.64
N ALA A 283 -3.05 -5.78 2.75
CA ALA A 283 -4.08 -6.67 2.22
C ALA A 283 -5.00 -7.32 3.27
N ALA A 284 -4.95 -6.87 4.53
CA ALA A 284 -5.78 -7.39 5.62
C ALA A 284 -7.27 -7.18 5.32
N GLY A 285 -8.03 -8.25 5.50
CA GLY A 285 -9.46 -8.26 5.43
C GLY A 285 -10.12 -7.88 6.73
N GLN A 286 -11.27 -7.22 6.62
CA GLN A 286 -12.15 -6.98 7.77
C GLN A 286 -13.21 -8.08 7.82
N PHE A 287 -12.79 -9.30 8.12
CA PHE A 287 -13.70 -10.45 8.31
C PHE A 287 -13.15 -11.44 9.34
N SER A 288 -14.04 -12.23 9.92
CA SER A 288 -13.71 -13.34 10.80
C SER A 288 -14.77 -14.44 10.66
N ILE A 289 -14.36 -15.70 10.79
CA ILE A 289 -15.23 -16.87 10.58
C ILE A 289 -15.11 -17.77 11.80
N SER A 290 -16.25 -18.10 12.42
CA SER A 290 -16.29 -19.00 13.56
C SER A 290 -16.17 -20.45 13.13
N ALA A 291 -15.63 -21.31 14.00
CA ALA A 291 -15.61 -22.75 13.77
C ALA A 291 -17.04 -23.33 13.69
N SER A 292 -18.01 -22.70 14.37
CA SER A 292 -19.44 -23.03 14.28
C SER A 292 -20.09 -22.65 12.94
N GLY A 293 -19.39 -21.92 12.06
CA GLY A 293 -19.86 -21.64 10.71
C GLY A 293 -20.61 -20.32 10.53
N SER A 294 -20.37 -19.33 11.40
CA SER A 294 -20.82 -17.96 11.22
C SER A 294 -19.70 -17.09 10.63
N LEU A 295 -20.07 -16.13 9.79
CA LEU A 295 -19.16 -15.13 9.21
C LEU A 295 -19.52 -13.75 9.77
N ILE A 296 -18.53 -12.95 10.15
CA ILE A 296 -18.70 -11.52 10.35
C ILE A 296 -17.74 -10.76 9.43
N PHE A 297 -18.18 -9.67 8.83
CA PHE A 297 -17.33 -8.82 8.01
C PHE A 297 -17.74 -7.35 8.06
N ALA A 298 -16.83 -6.43 7.75
CA ALA A 298 -17.17 -5.03 7.51
C ALA A 298 -17.27 -4.75 6.00
N PRO A 299 -18.30 -4.03 5.53
CA PRO A 299 -18.38 -3.60 4.14
C PRO A 299 -17.40 -2.46 3.85
N GLY A 300 -16.94 -2.33 2.59
CA GLY A 300 -16.15 -1.18 2.13
C GLY A 300 -15.13 -1.43 1.02
N GLY A 301 -14.98 -2.66 0.53
CA GLY A 301 -14.08 -2.99 -0.58
C GLY A 301 -12.62 -2.52 -0.39
N ILE A 302 -11.93 -2.23 -1.49
CA ILE A 302 -10.56 -1.65 -1.48
C ILE A 302 -10.60 -0.13 -1.61
N VAL A 303 -9.49 0.56 -1.29
CA VAL A 303 -9.44 2.03 -1.42
C VAL A 303 -9.64 2.37 -2.90
N PRO A 304 -10.57 3.28 -3.23
CA PRO A 304 -10.72 3.75 -4.60
C PRO A 304 -9.51 4.57 -5.03
N ASP A 305 -9.25 4.64 -6.33
CA ASP A 305 -8.24 5.55 -6.85
C ASP A 305 -8.60 7.00 -6.53
N ALA A 306 -7.60 7.82 -6.21
CA ALA A 306 -7.82 9.22 -5.90
C ALA A 306 -8.34 9.99 -7.12
N GLU A 307 -9.33 10.86 -6.92
CA GLU A 307 -9.87 11.75 -7.95
C GLU A 307 -9.15 13.10 -7.93
N ASN A 308 -7.86 13.11 -8.28
CA ASN A 308 -7.06 14.33 -8.32
C ASN A 308 -7.40 15.17 -9.55
N SER A 309 -6.99 16.44 -9.51
CA SER A 309 -7.13 17.40 -10.62
C SER A 309 -5.77 17.91 -11.08
N LEU A 310 -5.57 18.04 -12.39
CA LEU A 310 -4.49 18.87 -12.94
C LEU A 310 -4.93 20.33 -12.93
N VAL A 311 -4.06 21.20 -12.40
CA VAL A 311 -4.34 22.64 -12.26
C VAL A 311 -3.15 23.49 -12.70
N TRP A 312 -3.45 24.65 -13.29
CA TRP A 312 -2.51 25.76 -13.34
C TRP A 312 -2.63 26.58 -12.06
N VAL A 313 -1.51 27.02 -11.51
CA VAL A 313 -1.44 27.82 -10.29
C VAL A 313 -0.59 29.05 -10.54
N ASP A 314 -1.11 30.25 -10.33
CA ASP A 314 -0.31 31.47 -10.49
C ASP A 314 0.70 31.67 -9.34
N HIS A 315 1.56 32.68 -9.46
CA HIS A 315 2.55 33.02 -8.42
C HIS A 315 1.94 33.52 -7.09
N LYS A 316 0.62 33.70 -7.02
CA LYS A 316 -0.12 34.07 -5.81
C LYS A 316 -0.86 32.87 -5.19
N GLY A 317 -0.82 31.69 -5.82
CA GLY A 317 -1.49 30.48 -5.37
C GLY A 317 -2.92 30.29 -5.89
N ASN A 318 -3.38 31.13 -6.83
CA ASN A 318 -4.71 30.96 -7.42
C ASN A 318 -4.70 29.81 -8.42
N ALA A 319 -5.63 28.86 -8.26
CA ALA A 319 -5.67 27.63 -9.05
C ALA A 319 -6.84 27.60 -10.03
N GLU A 320 -6.57 27.17 -11.26
CA GLU A 320 -7.57 26.90 -12.29
C GLU A 320 -7.40 25.46 -12.83
N PRO A 321 -8.49 24.68 -12.98
CA PRO A 321 -8.44 23.37 -13.60
C PRO A 321 -7.95 23.43 -15.05
N ILE A 322 -7.04 22.54 -15.42
CA ILE A 322 -6.60 22.36 -16.81
C ILE A 322 -7.64 21.59 -17.62
N THR A 323 -8.34 20.67 -16.95
CA THR A 323 -9.31 19.74 -17.55
C THR A 323 -10.37 19.36 -16.52
N HIS A 324 -11.53 18.90 -17.02
CA HIS A 324 -12.56 18.28 -16.20
C HIS A 324 -12.21 16.84 -15.81
N LEU A 325 -11.30 16.19 -16.53
CA LEU A 325 -10.86 14.83 -16.22
C LEU A 325 -10.32 14.76 -14.79
N LYS A 326 -10.87 13.84 -14.00
CA LYS A 326 -10.32 13.41 -12.72
C LYS A 326 -9.65 12.07 -12.89
N ALA A 327 -8.48 11.92 -12.30
CA ALA A 327 -7.71 10.70 -12.32
C ALA A 327 -6.77 10.70 -11.10
N PRO A 328 -6.16 9.58 -10.75
CA PRO A 328 -5.08 9.55 -9.75
C PRO A 328 -3.78 10.17 -10.32
N PHE A 329 -3.86 11.41 -10.82
CA PHE A 329 -2.74 12.16 -11.35
C PHE A 329 -1.63 12.24 -10.32
N PHE A 330 -0.41 11.96 -10.77
CA PHE A 330 0.78 12.03 -9.96
C PHE A 330 1.98 12.42 -10.83
N ALA A 331 2.85 13.27 -10.27
CA ALA A 331 4.08 13.75 -10.90
C ALA A 331 3.94 14.21 -12.38
N PRO A 332 3.07 15.20 -12.70
CA PRO A 332 2.91 15.71 -14.05
C PRO A 332 4.15 16.47 -14.53
N ARG A 333 4.42 16.39 -15.84
CA ARG A 333 5.48 17.08 -16.57
C ARG A 333 4.95 17.66 -17.87
N LEU A 334 5.17 18.95 -18.07
CA LEU A 334 4.83 19.63 -19.31
C LEU A 334 5.87 19.30 -20.38
N ALA A 335 5.41 18.93 -21.57
CA ALA A 335 6.29 18.77 -22.72
C ALA A 335 7.02 20.09 -23.04
N PRO A 336 8.28 20.07 -23.48
CA PRO A 336 8.99 21.29 -23.87
C PRO A 336 8.27 22.16 -24.91
N ASN A 337 7.48 21.55 -25.79
CA ASN A 337 6.62 22.26 -26.75
C ASN A 337 5.31 22.83 -26.17
N GLY A 338 5.00 22.56 -24.90
CA GLY A 338 3.81 23.04 -24.20
C GLY A 338 2.47 22.43 -24.62
N GLN A 339 2.46 21.43 -25.50
CA GLN A 339 1.20 20.89 -26.07
C GLN A 339 0.66 19.67 -25.31
N ARG A 340 1.49 19.02 -24.49
CA ARG A 340 1.13 17.77 -23.81
C ARG A 340 1.62 17.76 -22.38
N ILE A 341 0.89 17.07 -21.52
CA ILE A 341 1.28 16.78 -20.15
C ILE A 341 1.45 15.26 -20.05
N ALA A 342 2.64 14.82 -19.66
CA ALA A 342 2.86 13.44 -19.25
C ALA A 342 2.71 13.34 -17.74
N TYR A 343 2.12 12.27 -17.25
CA TYR A 343 1.99 12.03 -15.82
C TYR A 343 1.96 10.53 -15.54
N ARG A 344 2.18 10.16 -14.28
CA ARG A 344 2.01 8.80 -13.80
C ARG A 344 0.70 8.70 -13.02
N THR A 345 0.02 7.57 -13.07
CA THR A 345 -1.08 7.28 -12.13
C THR A 345 -0.57 6.73 -10.80
N MET A 346 -1.13 7.20 -9.69
CA MET A 346 -0.90 6.66 -8.34
C MET A 346 -2.21 6.02 -7.83
N GLY A 347 -2.43 4.77 -8.21
CA GLY A 347 -3.66 4.01 -7.94
C GLY A 347 -3.43 2.52 -8.15
N LYS A 348 -4.49 1.75 -8.42
CA LYS A 348 -4.43 0.28 -8.61
C LYS A 348 -3.39 -0.17 -9.64
N ARG A 349 -3.08 0.68 -10.62
CA ARG A 349 -1.98 0.49 -11.56
C ARG A 349 -1.17 1.77 -11.69
N HIS A 350 0.15 1.61 -11.70
CA HIS A 350 1.10 2.69 -11.95
C HIS A 350 1.47 2.71 -13.43
N GLN A 351 0.87 3.63 -14.18
CA GLN A 351 1.07 3.74 -15.63
C GLN A 351 1.40 5.17 -16.02
N VAL A 352 2.11 5.33 -17.12
CA VAL A 352 2.39 6.64 -17.73
C VAL A 352 1.31 6.96 -18.75
N TRP A 353 0.70 8.13 -18.59
CA TRP A 353 -0.31 8.66 -19.47
C TRP A 353 0.14 9.98 -20.07
N VAL A 354 -0.40 10.29 -21.25
CA VAL A 354 -0.16 11.54 -21.96
C VAL A 354 -1.50 12.20 -22.26
N TYR A 355 -1.68 13.39 -21.69
CA TYR A 355 -2.81 14.26 -21.94
C TYR A 355 -2.42 15.32 -22.98
N ASP A 356 -3.15 15.36 -24.09
CA ASP A 356 -2.98 16.33 -25.18
C ASP A 356 -3.87 17.56 -24.89
N LEU A 357 -3.24 18.70 -24.63
CA LEU A 357 -3.93 19.94 -24.25
C LEU A 357 -4.75 20.54 -25.39
N ASN A 358 -4.38 20.27 -26.64
CA ASN A 358 -5.07 20.82 -27.80
C ASN A 358 -6.29 19.99 -28.19
N ARG A 359 -6.23 18.68 -27.94
CA ARG A 359 -7.29 17.73 -28.34
C ARG A 359 -8.21 17.32 -27.20
N ASP A 360 -7.88 17.63 -25.96
CA ASP A 360 -8.56 17.12 -24.77
C ASP A 360 -8.64 15.57 -24.76
N THR A 361 -7.54 14.93 -25.16
CA THR A 361 -7.46 13.46 -25.23
C THR A 361 -6.42 12.93 -24.26
N ASN A 362 -6.74 11.82 -23.61
CA ASN A 362 -5.85 11.15 -22.67
C ASN A 362 -5.47 9.75 -23.14
N THR A 363 -4.17 9.47 -23.28
CA THR A 363 -3.68 8.21 -23.86
C THR A 363 -2.74 7.48 -22.90
N ASN A 364 -2.99 6.19 -22.64
CA ASN A 364 -2.16 5.37 -21.76
C ASN A 364 -0.91 4.82 -22.46
N LEU A 365 0.27 5.41 -22.27
CA LEU A 365 1.49 4.99 -22.97
C LEU A 365 1.97 3.59 -22.54
N THR A 366 1.88 3.26 -21.25
CA THR A 366 2.30 1.95 -20.71
C THR A 366 1.09 1.11 -20.32
N SER A 367 0.83 0.02 -21.03
CA SER A 367 -0.30 -0.88 -20.73
C SER A 367 0.09 -2.09 -19.88
N GLU A 368 1.39 -2.39 -19.77
CA GLU A 368 1.94 -3.52 -19.04
C GLU A 368 2.99 -3.08 -18.02
N GLY A 369 3.22 -3.92 -17.00
CA GLY A 369 4.18 -3.65 -15.92
C GLY A 369 3.77 -2.48 -15.04
N LEU A 370 4.73 -1.93 -14.32
CA LEU A 370 4.60 -0.74 -13.50
C LEU A 370 5.57 0.31 -13.99
N ALA A 371 5.05 1.49 -14.29
CA ALA A 371 5.82 2.66 -14.66
C ALA A 371 5.87 3.66 -13.49
N ASN A 372 7.05 4.21 -13.24
CA ASN A 372 7.33 5.21 -12.23
C ASN A 372 7.65 6.57 -12.90
N TRP A 373 8.12 7.57 -12.12
CA TRP A 373 8.34 8.96 -12.56
C TRP A 373 8.76 9.11 -14.03
N VAL A 374 8.11 10.06 -14.71
CA VAL A 374 8.24 10.31 -16.14
C VAL A 374 8.93 11.65 -16.38
N THR A 375 9.69 11.77 -17.47
CA THR A 375 10.17 13.04 -18.01
C THR A 375 10.17 13.03 -19.54
N TRP A 376 9.95 14.20 -20.13
CA TRP A 376 10.09 14.42 -21.56
C TRP A 376 11.56 14.54 -21.95
N ASN A 377 11.91 14.01 -23.11
CA ASN A 377 13.13 14.43 -23.77
C ASN A 377 12.97 15.86 -24.34
N PRO A 378 14.07 16.58 -24.61
CA PRO A 378 14.00 17.99 -25.05
C PRO A 378 13.22 18.22 -26.35
N ASP A 379 13.20 17.25 -27.27
CA ASP A 379 12.49 17.37 -28.55
C ASP A 379 10.96 17.11 -28.45
N SER A 380 10.44 16.77 -27.26
CA SER A 380 9.03 16.45 -27.00
C SER A 380 8.48 15.19 -27.72
N LYS A 381 9.32 14.32 -28.28
CA LYS A 381 8.89 13.13 -29.03
C LYS A 381 8.96 11.83 -28.21
N ARG A 382 9.76 11.78 -27.14
CA ARG A 382 9.94 10.60 -26.30
C ARG A 382 9.73 10.91 -24.82
N LEU A 383 9.30 9.90 -24.09
CA LEU A 383 9.26 9.90 -22.64
C LEU A 383 10.30 8.92 -22.10
N VAL A 384 10.95 9.30 -21.00
CA VAL A 384 11.77 8.42 -20.17
C VAL A 384 11.05 8.19 -18.85
N PHE A 385 11.02 6.96 -18.39
CA PHE A 385 10.39 6.59 -17.13
C PHE A 385 11.06 5.35 -16.54
N GLY A 386 10.98 5.21 -15.22
CA GLY A 386 11.32 3.93 -14.58
C GLY A 386 10.26 2.89 -14.93
N TRP A 387 10.63 1.69 -15.33
CA TRP A 387 9.69 0.62 -15.64
C TRP A 387 10.17 -0.75 -15.13
N SER A 388 9.22 -1.58 -14.72
CA SER A 388 9.46 -2.98 -14.34
C SER A 388 8.24 -3.83 -14.65
N LYS A 389 8.45 -5.03 -15.20
CA LYS A 389 7.38 -6.05 -15.25
C LYS A 389 7.08 -6.63 -13.87
N ALA A 390 8.13 -6.86 -13.08
CA ALA A 390 8.11 -7.23 -11.67
C ALA A 390 9.47 -6.83 -11.04
N GLY A 391 9.50 -6.61 -9.72
CA GLY A 391 10.75 -6.35 -8.99
C GLY A 391 11.34 -4.96 -9.22
N VAL A 392 12.62 -4.89 -9.60
CA VAL A 392 13.41 -3.65 -9.67
C VAL A 392 13.06 -2.84 -10.92
N SER A 393 12.84 -1.54 -10.75
CA SER A 393 12.57 -0.60 -11.83
C SER A 393 13.87 0.01 -12.40
N ASN A 394 14.10 -0.14 -13.70
CA ASN A 394 15.21 0.53 -14.42
C ASN A 394 14.65 1.51 -15.46
N LEU A 395 15.50 2.35 -16.07
CA LEU A 395 15.04 3.37 -17.01
C LEU A 395 14.76 2.81 -18.40
N TYR A 396 13.57 3.11 -18.90
CA TYR A 396 13.13 2.84 -20.26
C TYR A 396 12.72 4.14 -20.93
N TRP A 397 12.72 4.13 -22.25
CA TRP A 397 12.16 5.22 -23.05
C TRP A 397 11.22 4.70 -24.14
N GLN A 398 10.31 5.56 -24.59
CA GLN A 398 9.36 5.21 -25.65
C GLN A 398 8.93 6.47 -26.42
N ALA A 399 8.71 6.32 -27.72
CA ALA A 399 8.12 7.35 -28.56
C ALA A 399 6.66 7.59 -28.15
N VAL A 400 6.26 8.86 -28.00
CA VAL A 400 4.93 9.22 -27.52
C VAL A 400 3.82 8.89 -28.53
N ASP A 401 4.14 8.91 -29.81
CA ASP A 401 3.26 8.47 -30.90
C ASP A 401 3.25 6.94 -31.08
N ARG A 402 4.04 6.20 -30.29
CA ARG A 402 4.26 4.75 -30.39
C ARG A 402 4.75 4.26 -31.76
N SER A 403 5.38 5.15 -32.53
CA SER A 403 6.06 4.78 -33.77
C SER A 403 7.24 3.82 -33.54
N SER A 404 7.71 3.69 -32.30
CA SER A 404 8.78 2.77 -31.90
C SER A 404 8.42 2.06 -30.58
N PRO A 405 8.89 0.81 -30.39
CA PRO A 405 8.67 0.07 -29.17
C PRO A 405 9.40 0.72 -27.98
N MET A 406 9.03 0.29 -26.77
CA MET A 406 9.71 0.65 -25.55
C MET A 406 11.09 -0.04 -25.48
N GLU A 407 12.14 0.69 -25.11
CA GLU A 407 13.51 0.18 -25.06
C GLU A 407 14.20 0.57 -23.74
N PRO A 408 15.13 -0.25 -23.24
CA PRO A 408 15.94 0.10 -22.07
C PRO A 408 16.91 1.23 -22.43
N LEU A 409 16.93 2.28 -21.60
CA LEU A 409 17.87 3.38 -21.69
C LEU A 409 19.17 3.04 -20.93
N THR A 410 19.04 2.41 -19.76
CA THR A 410 20.15 1.94 -18.93
C THR A 410 20.35 0.43 -19.08
N SER A 411 21.55 -0.05 -18.72
CA SER A 411 21.77 -1.48 -18.48
C SER A 411 20.97 -1.95 -17.26
N ARG A 412 20.69 -3.26 -17.21
CA ARG A 412 20.02 -3.86 -16.05
C ARG A 412 20.81 -3.59 -14.78
N SER A 413 20.12 -3.08 -13.76
CA SER A 413 20.65 -2.76 -12.45
C SER A 413 19.78 -3.39 -11.37
N GLU A 414 20.40 -3.78 -10.25
CA GLU A 414 19.69 -4.26 -9.05
C GLU A 414 19.09 -3.12 -8.22
N CYS A 415 19.46 -1.88 -8.53
CA CYS A 415 18.94 -0.68 -7.88
C CYS A 415 17.74 -0.11 -8.62
N ASN A 416 16.79 0.45 -7.87
CA ASN A 416 15.68 1.18 -8.47
C ASN A 416 16.18 2.50 -9.07
N GLN A 417 15.72 2.83 -10.27
CA GLN A 417 16.08 4.04 -10.99
C GLN A 417 14.85 4.91 -11.27
N PHE A 418 15.04 6.22 -11.19
CA PHE A 418 13.97 7.21 -11.31
C PHE A 418 14.39 8.33 -12.26
N ALA A 419 13.65 8.51 -13.35
CA ALA A 419 13.98 9.49 -14.39
C ALA A 419 13.83 10.92 -13.86
N GLY A 420 14.90 11.73 -13.96
CA GLY A 420 14.94 13.09 -13.42
C GLY A 420 14.75 14.18 -14.46
N SER A 421 15.87 14.74 -14.91
CA SER A 421 15.91 15.92 -15.78
C SER A 421 16.96 15.80 -16.87
N TRP A 422 16.65 16.31 -18.05
CA TRP A 422 17.53 16.33 -19.21
C TRP A 422 18.36 17.59 -19.25
N SER A 423 19.58 17.47 -19.76
CA SER A 423 20.31 18.65 -20.24
C SER A 423 19.55 19.27 -21.42
N PRO A 424 19.61 20.60 -21.61
CA PRO A 424 18.86 21.28 -22.67
C PRO A 424 19.21 20.81 -24.09
N ASP A 425 20.44 20.35 -24.30
CA ASP A 425 20.93 19.79 -25.56
C ASP A 425 20.46 18.35 -25.84
N GLY A 426 19.87 17.67 -24.85
CA GLY A 426 19.42 16.28 -24.95
C GLY A 426 20.54 15.24 -24.97
N GLU A 427 21.78 15.60 -24.64
CA GLU A 427 22.89 14.66 -24.59
C GLU A 427 22.98 13.90 -23.25
N MET A 428 22.50 14.51 -22.17
CA MET A 428 22.59 13.97 -20.81
C MET A 428 21.24 13.89 -20.13
N LEU A 429 21.05 12.84 -19.33
CA LEU A 429 19.92 12.70 -18.41
C LEU A 429 20.47 12.50 -17.00
N ALA A 430 20.05 13.37 -16.07
CA ALA A 430 20.23 13.14 -14.64
C ALA A 430 19.08 12.28 -14.12
N PHE A 431 19.41 11.26 -13.37
CA PHE A 431 18.45 10.32 -12.79
C PHE A 431 18.89 9.94 -11.39
N LEU A 432 17.94 9.40 -10.62
CA LEU A 432 18.24 8.88 -9.29
C LEU A 432 18.40 7.37 -9.35
N GLN A 433 19.31 6.86 -8.53
CA GLN A 433 19.41 5.46 -8.19
C GLN A 433 19.32 5.31 -6.69
N ARG A 434 18.68 4.22 -6.24
CA ARG A 434 18.70 3.84 -4.83
C ARG A 434 18.70 2.34 -4.67
N ASP A 435 19.65 1.85 -3.89
CA ASP A 435 19.55 0.57 -3.21
C ASP A 435 18.78 0.75 -1.89
N ARG A 436 17.97 -0.25 -1.49
CA ARG A 436 16.84 -0.13 -0.55
C ARG A 436 17.06 0.80 0.65
N GLU A 437 18.09 0.53 1.44
CA GLU A 437 18.43 1.27 2.67
C GLU A 437 19.52 2.31 2.44
N ALA A 438 20.11 2.34 1.24
CA ALA A 438 21.07 3.35 0.87
C ALA A 438 20.35 4.70 0.62
N PRO A 439 21.06 5.81 0.83
CA PRO A 439 20.61 7.11 0.36
C PRO A 439 20.34 7.11 -1.15
N PHE A 440 19.46 7.99 -1.61
CA PHE A 440 19.33 8.25 -3.04
C PHE A 440 20.62 8.89 -3.56
N GLU A 441 21.07 8.43 -4.73
CA GLU A 441 22.23 8.96 -5.45
C GLU A 441 21.79 9.60 -6.76
N ILE A 442 22.39 10.75 -7.11
CA ILE A 442 22.22 11.37 -8.43
C ILE A 442 23.30 10.85 -9.38
N LEU A 443 22.88 10.26 -10.50
CA LEU A 443 23.75 9.85 -11.60
C LEU A 443 23.38 10.60 -12.88
N ILE A 444 24.36 10.69 -13.79
CA ILE A 444 24.19 11.25 -15.12
C ILE A 444 24.53 10.16 -16.13
N ILE A 445 23.62 9.94 -17.09
CA ILE A 445 23.87 9.13 -18.27
C ILE A 445 24.10 10.04 -19.49
N ASN A 446 25.18 9.79 -20.24
CA ASN A 446 25.28 10.27 -21.61
C ASN A 446 24.48 9.34 -22.50
N VAL A 447 23.49 9.87 -23.21
CA VAL A 447 22.50 9.04 -23.92
C VAL A 447 23.04 8.48 -25.23
N ARG A 448 24.07 9.09 -25.82
CA ARG A 448 24.67 8.61 -27.07
C ARG A 448 25.50 7.35 -26.86
N ASP A 449 26.37 7.35 -25.86
CA ASP A 449 27.27 6.22 -25.56
C ASP A 449 26.81 5.35 -24.38
N ARG A 450 25.72 5.73 -23.70
CA ARG A 450 25.13 5.07 -22.54
C ARG A 450 26.05 5.01 -21.31
N THR A 451 27.08 5.86 -21.25
CA THR A 451 27.97 5.91 -20.09
C THR A 451 27.29 6.56 -18.89
N VAL A 452 27.35 5.88 -17.75
CA VAL A 452 26.74 6.33 -16.48
C VAL A 452 27.84 6.74 -15.51
N LYS A 453 27.70 7.92 -14.88
CA LYS A 453 28.65 8.42 -13.87
C LYS A 453 27.90 9.09 -12.71
N PRO A 454 28.38 8.94 -11.46
CA PRO A 454 27.85 9.72 -10.34
C PRO A 454 28.01 11.23 -10.56
N PHE A 455 26.98 12.00 -10.23
CA PHE A 455 27.05 13.47 -10.22
C PHE A 455 27.77 13.96 -8.96
N LEU A 456 27.40 13.41 -7.81
CA LEU A 456 27.97 13.71 -6.50
C LEU A 456 28.63 12.45 -5.94
N ASN A 457 29.63 12.66 -5.09
CA ASN A 457 30.19 11.63 -4.22
C ASN A 457 29.96 12.12 -2.79
N SER A 458 28.80 11.79 -2.22
CA SER A 458 28.39 12.19 -0.88
C SER A 458 27.69 11.01 -0.16
N PRO A 459 27.76 10.95 1.18
CA PRO A 459 27.02 9.97 1.98
C PRO A 459 25.58 10.39 2.28
N PHE A 460 25.13 11.51 1.70
CA PHE A 460 23.85 12.15 1.99
C PHE A 460 22.77 11.70 1.02
N ASN A 461 21.51 11.96 1.35
CA ASN A 461 20.39 11.60 0.52
C ASN A 461 20.11 12.67 -0.55
N GLU A 462 20.54 12.38 -1.77
CA GLU A 462 20.49 13.31 -2.91
C GLU A 462 19.28 13.03 -3.82
N THR A 463 18.46 14.06 -4.06
CA THR A 463 17.14 13.91 -4.71
C THR A 463 16.86 15.06 -5.69
N TYR A 464 15.79 14.93 -6.48
CA TYR A 464 15.27 15.99 -7.36
C TYR A 464 16.30 16.66 -8.31
N PRO A 465 17.09 15.90 -9.08
CA PRO A 465 18.08 16.52 -9.96
C PRO A 465 17.42 17.31 -11.09
N GLU A 466 17.86 18.54 -11.30
CA GLU A 466 17.31 19.44 -12.30
C GLU A 466 18.37 20.31 -13.00
N PHE A 467 18.62 20.03 -14.28
CA PHE A 467 19.46 20.88 -15.12
C PHE A 467 18.85 22.27 -15.30
N SER A 468 19.70 23.29 -15.25
CA SER A 468 19.35 24.65 -15.66
C SER A 468 19.05 24.73 -17.16
N PRO A 469 18.25 25.71 -17.61
CA PRO A 469 17.93 25.89 -19.03
C PRO A 469 19.14 26.15 -19.93
N ASP A 470 20.27 26.60 -19.35
CA ASP A 470 21.54 26.77 -20.05
C ASP A 470 22.49 25.55 -19.93
N GLY A 471 22.08 24.50 -19.19
CA GLY A 471 22.82 23.26 -19.01
C GLY A 471 24.05 23.33 -18.10
N ARG A 472 24.37 24.52 -17.56
CA ARG A 472 25.60 24.73 -16.78
C ARG A 472 25.48 24.36 -15.31
N TRP A 473 24.27 24.26 -14.79
CA TRP A 473 23.99 24.03 -13.38
C TRP A 473 23.03 22.87 -13.20
N ILE A 474 23.14 22.20 -12.06
CA ILE A 474 22.15 21.23 -11.58
C ILE A 474 21.69 21.70 -10.20
N ALA A 475 20.39 21.94 -10.07
CA ALA A 475 19.73 22.07 -8.78
C ALA A 475 19.33 20.68 -8.26
N TYR A 476 19.42 20.47 -6.95
CA TYR A 476 19.07 19.19 -6.32
C TYR A 476 18.70 19.39 -4.85
N GLY A 477 18.03 18.41 -4.25
CA GLY A 477 17.78 18.36 -2.81
C GLY A 477 18.78 17.47 -2.10
N SER A 478 19.31 17.90 -0.96
CA SER A 478 20.22 17.13 -0.11
C SER A 478 19.86 17.31 1.36
N ASP A 479 20.09 16.28 2.19
CA ASP A 479 19.96 16.37 3.65
C ASP A 479 21.28 16.68 4.36
N GLU A 480 22.32 17.09 3.64
CA GLU A 480 23.68 17.34 4.18
C GLU A 480 23.76 18.40 5.29
N SER A 481 22.74 19.24 5.45
CA SER A 481 22.65 20.22 6.54
C SER A 481 22.00 19.65 7.83
N GLY A 482 21.61 18.38 7.82
CA GLY A 482 20.77 17.74 8.84
C GLY A 482 19.26 17.83 8.55
N ARG A 483 18.86 18.52 7.48
CA ARG A 483 17.49 18.53 6.94
C ARG A 483 17.51 18.68 5.42
N PRO A 484 16.44 18.28 4.71
CA PRO A 484 16.34 18.48 3.27
C PRO A 484 16.38 19.95 2.88
N GLU A 485 17.40 20.35 2.15
CA GLU A 485 17.59 21.69 1.57
C GLU A 485 17.87 21.59 0.07
N VAL A 486 17.63 22.66 -0.67
CA VAL A 486 17.96 22.78 -2.09
C VAL A 486 19.38 23.34 -2.25
N TYR A 487 20.14 22.72 -3.15
CA TYR A 487 21.49 23.12 -3.52
C TYR A 487 21.62 23.29 -5.02
N VAL A 488 22.60 24.06 -5.44
CA VAL A 488 23.01 24.22 -6.84
C VAL A 488 24.51 23.96 -6.99
N LYS A 489 24.89 23.20 -8.00
CA LYS A 489 26.29 22.93 -8.37
C LYS A 489 26.47 22.91 -9.88
N SER A 490 27.68 23.21 -10.35
CA SER A 490 28.02 23.13 -11.78
C SER A 490 27.79 21.73 -12.32
N SER A 491 27.23 21.61 -13.53
CA SER A 491 26.99 20.33 -14.21
C SER A 491 28.30 19.62 -14.60
N SER A 492 29.38 20.39 -14.84
CA SER A 492 30.74 19.86 -15.03
C SER A 492 31.35 19.30 -13.75
N ARG A 493 30.69 19.48 -12.59
CA ARG A 493 31.15 19.14 -11.24
C ARG A 493 32.37 19.94 -10.76
N SER A 494 32.82 20.94 -11.52
CA SER A 494 33.86 21.88 -11.10
C SER A 494 33.27 23.05 -10.28
N GLY A 495 34.09 23.70 -9.47
CA GLY A 495 33.69 24.89 -8.72
C GLY A 495 32.87 24.63 -7.45
N GLY A 496 32.26 25.70 -6.94
CA GLY A 496 31.55 25.73 -5.66
C GLY A 496 30.16 25.10 -5.67
N LYS A 497 29.66 24.79 -4.47
CA LYS A 497 28.30 24.34 -4.17
C LYS A 497 27.58 25.46 -3.42
N TYR A 498 26.34 25.74 -3.78
CA TYR A 498 25.55 26.85 -3.22
C TYR A 498 24.27 26.31 -2.58
N GLN A 499 24.06 26.59 -1.30
CA GLN A 499 22.82 26.25 -0.60
C GLN A 499 21.76 27.33 -0.87
N VAL A 500 20.65 26.94 -1.49
CA VAL A 500 19.58 27.85 -1.94
C VAL A 500 18.56 28.11 -0.83
N SER A 501 18.14 27.07 -0.11
CA SER A 501 17.14 27.18 0.97
C SER A 501 17.81 27.11 2.34
N GLY A 502 17.24 27.79 3.35
CA GLY A 502 17.79 27.83 4.71
C GLY A 502 16.89 27.25 5.81
N GLU A 503 15.61 27.04 5.51
CA GLU A 503 14.57 26.58 6.45
C GLU A 503 13.91 25.28 5.98
N GLY A 504 14.53 24.59 5.01
CA GLY A 504 14.01 23.43 4.33
C GLY A 504 13.60 23.72 2.88
N GLY A 505 13.76 22.72 2.02
CA GLY A 505 13.38 22.81 0.61
C GLY A 505 13.51 21.50 -0.14
N ARG A 506 12.65 21.29 -1.13
CA ARG A 506 12.59 20.11 -2.00
C ARG A 506 12.10 20.50 -3.40
N GLU A 507 12.23 19.57 -4.34
CA GLU A 507 11.68 19.70 -5.70
C GLU A 507 12.01 21.02 -6.42
N PRO A 508 13.31 21.37 -6.57
CA PRO A 508 13.74 22.51 -7.36
C PRO A 508 13.14 22.50 -8.77
N LEU A 509 12.86 23.71 -9.26
CA LEU A 509 12.34 23.97 -10.60
C LEU A 509 12.89 25.30 -11.12
N TRP A 510 13.73 25.26 -12.14
CA TRP A 510 14.18 26.44 -12.87
C TRP A 510 13.02 27.06 -13.65
N SER A 511 12.93 28.39 -13.60
CA SER A 511 12.23 29.14 -14.63
C SER A 511 12.83 28.85 -16.01
N ARG A 512 12.00 28.88 -17.05
CA ARG A 512 12.44 28.59 -18.44
C ARG A 512 13.55 29.53 -18.94
N ASN A 513 13.62 30.74 -18.40
CA ASN A 513 14.65 31.74 -18.73
C ASN A 513 15.90 31.67 -17.84
N GLY A 514 15.96 30.76 -16.86
CA GLY A 514 17.09 30.56 -15.95
C GLY A 514 17.33 31.68 -14.93
N LYS A 515 16.46 32.69 -14.85
CA LYS A 515 16.63 33.85 -13.96
C LYS A 515 16.05 33.64 -12.57
N GLN A 516 15.26 32.59 -12.40
CA GLN A 516 14.62 32.22 -11.14
C GLN A 516 14.73 30.71 -10.92
N LEU A 517 14.86 30.33 -9.66
CA LEU A 517 14.76 28.98 -9.16
C LEU A 517 13.63 28.93 -8.13
N TYR A 518 12.71 27.99 -8.30
CA TYR A 518 11.61 27.74 -7.37
C TYR A 518 11.84 26.45 -6.62
N TYR A 519 11.29 26.33 -5.41
CA TYR A 519 11.28 25.08 -4.66
C TYR A 519 10.02 24.97 -3.79
N ARG A 520 9.70 23.75 -3.36
CA ARG A 520 8.59 23.48 -2.44
C ARG A 520 9.10 23.11 -1.05
N TYR A 521 8.35 23.49 -0.04
CA TYR A 521 8.57 23.09 1.34
C TYR A 521 7.25 22.63 1.94
N ILE A 522 7.28 21.57 2.76
CA ILE A 522 6.13 21.12 3.54
C ILE A 522 6.54 21.29 5.00
N PRO A 523 5.98 22.27 5.73
CA PRO A 523 6.16 22.37 7.17
C PRO A 523 5.50 21.19 7.88
N ASP A 524 5.70 21.07 9.20
CA ASP A 524 5.07 20.02 10.01
C ASP A 524 3.54 19.95 9.89
N ALA A 525 2.98 18.82 10.34
CA ALA A 525 1.59 18.44 10.12
C ALA A 525 0.57 19.53 10.51
N GLY A 526 -0.10 20.08 9.50
CA GLY A 526 -1.16 21.09 9.67
C GLY A 526 -1.05 22.27 8.70
N LEU A 527 0.14 22.51 8.14
CA LEU A 527 0.39 23.60 7.19
C LEU A 527 0.33 23.15 5.73
N GLY A 528 0.09 24.11 4.84
CA GLY A 528 -0.01 23.87 3.40
C GLY A 528 1.34 23.64 2.74
N THR A 529 1.34 23.20 1.48
CA THR A 529 2.55 23.19 0.67
C THR A 529 2.96 24.63 0.40
N GLN A 530 4.18 25.00 0.77
CA GLN A 530 4.77 26.30 0.50
C GLN A 530 5.55 26.27 -0.82
N VAL A 531 5.45 27.35 -1.59
CA VAL A 531 6.26 27.56 -2.80
C VAL A 531 7.12 28.80 -2.61
N TRP A 532 8.41 28.62 -2.81
CA TRP A 532 9.42 29.66 -2.63
C TRP A 532 10.09 29.97 -3.97
N GLY A 533 10.51 31.22 -4.13
CA GLY A 533 11.25 31.70 -5.30
C GLY A 533 12.55 32.37 -4.91
N VAL A 534 13.56 32.20 -5.75
CA VAL A 534 14.89 32.80 -5.65
C VAL A 534 15.26 33.36 -7.01
N ASP A 535 15.76 34.61 -7.06
CA ASP A 535 16.30 35.15 -8.30
C ASP A 535 17.75 34.71 -8.42
N VAL A 536 18.14 34.27 -9.62
CA VAL A 536 19.45 33.70 -9.91
C VAL A 536 20.12 34.47 -11.03
N ARG A 537 21.41 34.72 -10.85
CA ARG A 537 22.31 35.24 -11.88
C ARG A 537 23.46 34.26 -12.04
N ALA A 538 23.54 33.63 -13.21
CA ALA A 538 24.55 32.61 -13.52
C ALA A 538 25.90 33.19 -14.00
N GLU A 539 25.96 34.48 -14.35
CA GLU A 539 27.14 35.14 -14.92
C GLU A 539 27.39 36.56 -14.36
N PRO A 540 28.66 37.01 -14.28
CA PRO A 540 29.89 36.25 -14.57
C PRO A 540 30.23 35.23 -13.47
N ALA A 541 29.61 35.37 -12.29
CA ALA A 541 29.67 34.41 -11.20
C ALA A 541 28.25 34.08 -10.74
N PHE A 542 28.06 32.85 -10.26
CA PHE A 542 26.77 32.40 -9.71
C PHE A 542 26.44 33.20 -8.46
N SER A 543 25.27 33.83 -8.45
CA SER A 543 24.73 34.56 -7.31
C SER A 543 23.21 34.43 -7.27
N MET A 544 22.66 34.59 -6.06
CA MET A 544 21.23 34.41 -5.82
C MET A 544 20.72 35.40 -4.76
N SER A 545 19.44 35.77 -4.86
CA SER A 545 18.75 36.57 -3.85
C SER A 545 18.34 35.73 -2.63
N LYS A 546 17.87 36.36 -1.55
CA LYS A 546 17.25 35.65 -0.44
C LYS A 546 15.95 34.99 -0.91
N PRO A 547 15.67 33.73 -0.51
CA PRO A 547 14.38 33.10 -0.80
C PRO A 547 13.19 33.91 -0.30
N ARG A 548 12.14 33.99 -1.13
CA ARG A 548 10.86 34.61 -0.79
C ARG A 548 9.73 33.59 -0.93
N LEU A 549 8.82 33.57 0.05
CA LEU A 549 7.58 32.80 -0.04
C LEU A 549 6.69 33.45 -1.09
N LEU A 550 6.23 32.68 -2.07
CA LEU A 550 5.28 33.12 -3.08
C LEU A 550 3.85 32.89 -2.60
N PHE A 551 3.57 31.67 -2.13
CA PHE A 551 2.29 31.31 -1.53
C PHE A 551 2.40 30.04 -0.68
N GLU A 552 1.40 29.82 0.17
CA GLU A 552 1.16 28.58 0.90
C GLU A 552 -0.29 28.13 0.64
N HIS A 553 -0.48 26.85 0.31
CA HIS A 553 -1.83 26.31 0.09
C HIS A 553 -1.92 24.82 0.45
N PRO A 554 -2.97 24.38 1.17
CA PRO A 554 -3.17 22.96 1.47
C PRO A 554 -3.66 22.16 0.26
N GLY A 555 -3.37 20.86 0.21
CA GLY A 555 -4.00 19.97 -0.78
C GLY A 555 -3.35 19.93 -2.17
N TYR A 556 -2.16 20.52 -2.36
CA TYR A 556 -1.33 20.17 -3.52
C TYR A 556 -0.51 18.91 -3.23
N VAL A 557 -0.52 17.97 -4.17
CA VAL A 557 0.27 16.74 -4.06
C VAL A 557 1.75 17.08 -4.19
N VAL A 558 2.51 16.68 -3.18
CA VAL A 558 3.98 16.72 -3.20
C VAL A 558 4.51 15.32 -3.53
N THR A 559 5.62 15.28 -4.25
CA THR A 559 6.20 14.02 -4.73
C THR A 559 7.65 13.89 -4.26
N GLY A 560 8.16 12.66 -4.32
CA GLY A 560 9.55 12.36 -4.03
C GLY A 560 9.87 10.93 -4.45
N PRO A 561 11.04 10.67 -5.05
CA PRO A 561 12.25 11.48 -4.96
C PRO A 561 12.53 12.39 -6.17
N ILE A 562 11.66 12.41 -7.18
CA ILE A 562 11.73 13.30 -8.36
C ILE A 562 10.62 14.34 -8.28
N ARG A 563 10.82 15.53 -8.86
CA ARG A 563 9.83 16.61 -8.84
C ARG A 563 8.54 16.22 -9.56
N GLY A 564 7.42 16.69 -9.03
CA GLY A 564 6.08 16.39 -9.55
C GLY A 564 5.23 17.60 -9.85
N TRP A 565 5.86 18.67 -10.32
CA TRP A 565 5.25 19.94 -10.72
C TRP A 565 6.13 20.59 -11.78
N ASP A 566 5.56 21.44 -12.64
CA ASP A 566 6.29 22.09 -13.74
C ASP A 566 5.87 23.56 -13.87
N ILE A 567 6.44 24.29 -14.82
CA ILE A 567 6.10 25.69 -15.11
C ILE A 567 5.69 25.86 -16.57
N SER A 568 4.70 26.72 -16.81
CA SER A 568 4.23 27.10 -18.14
C SER A 568 5.36 27.71 -18.98
N LEU A 569 5.22 27.67 -20.31
CA LEU A 569 6.26 28.16 -21.23
C LEU A 569 6.59 29.64 -21.05
N ASP A 570 5.60 30.45 -20.69
CA ASP A 570 5.73 31.87 -20.39
C ASP A 570 6.23 32.15 -18.96
N GLY A 571 6.36 31.13 -18.11
CA GLY A 571 6.81 31.26 -16.73
C GLY A 571 5.79 31.84 -15.75
N THR A 572 4.53 32.04 -16.16
CA THR A 572 3.52 32.76 -15.35
C THR A 572 2.73 31.86 -14.40
N ARG A 573 2.67 30.54 -14.66
CA ARG A 573 1.87 29.58 -13.89
C ARG A 573 2.62 28.26 -13.68
N PHE A 574 2.35 27.62 -12.56
CA PHE A 574 2.84 26.30 -12.20
C PHE A 574 1.82 25.22 -12.56
N LEU A 575 2.28 24.14 -13.19
CA LEU A 575 1.52 22.91 -13.37
C LEU A 575 1.60 22.10 -12.09
N MET A 576 0.46 21.87 -11.44
CA MET A 576 0.38 21.13 -10.18
C MET A 576 -0.75 20.10 -10.19
N VAL A 577 -0.69 19.18 -9.24
CA VAL A 577 -1.79 18.28 -8.92
C VAL A 577 -2.46 18.75 -7.64
N LYS A 578 -3.76 19.02 -7.71
CA LYS A 578 -4.62 19.26 -6.55
C LYS A 578 -5.28 17.95 -6.15
N SER A 579 -5.10 17.55 -4.90
CA SER A 579 -5.80 16.39 -4.33
C SER A 579 -7.30 16.59 -4.41
N GLY A 580 -8.01 15.53 -4.76
CA GLY A 580 -9.47 15.49 -4.58
C GLY A 580 -9.85 15.61 -3.11
N GLU A 581 -11.12 15.86 -2.83
CA GLU A 581 -11.63 15.75 -1.47
C GLU A 581 -11.49 14.30 -1.01
N ASN A 582 -10.70 14.06 0.04
CA ASN A 582 -10.65 12.76 0.68
C ASN A 582 -11.99 12.52 1.39
N ARG A 583 -12.91 11.85 0.70
CA ARG A 583 -14.12 11.34 1.36
C ARG A 583 -13.69 10.29 2.36
N ARG A 584 -13.86 10.59 3.65
CA ARG A 584 -13.70 9.59 4.71
C ARG A 584 -14.62 8.40 4.38
N GLN A 585 -14.10 7.19 4.50
CA GLN A 585 -14.88 5.96 4.35
C GLN A 585 -14.81 5.17 5.66
N PRO A 586 -15.30 5.74 6.77
CA PRO A 586 -15.26 5.07 8.05
C PRO A 586 -16.15 3.83 8.01
N VAL A 587 -15.70 2.77 8.67
CA VAL A 587 -16.52 1.59 8.90
C VAL A 587 -17.29 1.80 10.20
N THR A 588 -18.62 1.92 10.13
CA THR A 588 -19.51 2.14 11.28
C THR A 588 -20.39 0.93 11.61
N GLU A 589 -20.39 -0.07 10.74
CA GLU A 589 -21.14 -1.30 10.92
C GLU A 589 -20.36 -2.53 10.43
N MET A 590 -20.77 -3.68 10.93
CA MET A 590 -20.32 -5.00 10.52
C MET A 590 -21.56 -5.84 10.19
N ILE A 591 -21.45 -6.75 9.22
CA ILE A 591 -22.52 -7.69 8.86
C ILE A 591 -22.17 -9.06 9.43
N LEU A 592 -23.05 -9.59 10.28
CA LEU A 592 -23.01 -10.96 10.77
C LEU A 592 -23.90 -11.84 9.90
N VAL A 593 -23.34 -12.96 9.43
CA VAL A 593 -24.03 -14.02 8.71
C VAL A 593 -24.01 -15.28 9.55
N GLN A 594 -25.13 -15.58 10.21
CA GLN A 594 -25.28 -16.79 11.02
C GLN A 594 -25.62 -17.97 10.12
N ASN A 595 -25.13 -19.16 10.50
CA ASN A 595 -25.29 -20.40 9.73
C ASN A 595 -24.73 -20.30 8.30
N TRP A 596 -23.71 -19.47 8.10
CA TRP A 596 -23.11 -19.22 6.80
C TRP A 596 -22.59 -20.49 6.11
N PHE A 597 -22.15 -21.52 6.86
CA PHE A 597 -21.75 -22.80 6.26
C PHE A 597 -22.89 -23.51 5.51
N GLU A 598 -24.16 -23.27 5.83
CA GLU A 598 -25.28 -23.77 5.02
C GLU A 598 -25.32 -23.10 3.66
N GLU A 599 -24.99 -21.81 3.58
CA GLU A 599 -24.82 -21.11 2.30
C GLU A 599 -23.64 -21.66 1.50
N VAL A 600 -22.49 -21.85 2.15
CA VAL A 600 -21.30 -22.43 1.51
C VAL A 600 -21.63 -23.78 0.88
N LYS A 601 -22.27 -24.70 1.63
CA LYS A 601 -22.66 -26.03 1.13
C LYS A 601 -23.54 -25.96 -0.12
N ARG A 602 -24.42 -24.97 -0.24
CA ARG A 602 -25.25 -24.77 -1.45
C ARG A 602 -24.48 -24.21 -2.63
N LEU A 603 -23.44 -23.41 -2.37
CA LEU A 603 -22.61 -22.77 -3.39
C LEU A 603 -21.49 -23.68 -3.90
N VAL A 604 -21.17 -24.78 -3.21
CA VAL A 604 -20.22 -25.78 -3.71
C VAL A 604 -20.76 -26.32 -5.05
N PRO A 605 -20.02 -26.22 -6.15
CA PRO A 605 -20.44 -26.78 -7.43
C PRO A 605 -20.78 -28.26 -7.26
N ALA A 606 -21.94 -28.68 -7.78
CA ALA A 606 -22.28 -30.10 -7.83
C ALA A 606 -21.17 -30.84 -8.60
N LYS A 607 -20.57 -31.84 -7.95
CA LYS A 607 -19.52 -32.67 -8.55
C LYS A 607 -20.04 -33.44 -9.76
#